data_AF-A0A2V9VD33-F1
#
_entry.id   AF-A0A2V9VD33-F1
#
_cell.length_a   1.000
_cell.length_b   1.000
_cell.length_c   1.000
_cell.angle_alpha   90.00
_cell.angle_beta   90.00
_cell.angle_gamma   90.00
#
_symmetry.space_group_name_H-M   'P 1'
#
loop_
_entity.id
_entity.type
_entity.pdbx_description
1 polymer ?
#
loop_
_entity_poly.entity_id
_entity_poly.type
_entity_poly.pdbx_seq_one_letter_code
_entity_poly.pdbx_strand_id
1 'polypeptide(L)'
;MIPARALFVAFLSTLLSFAVFLLVALVGMVILARVHGTPPDLRFAYRHIAAPAAGVVGVIVLGLSLGMEIRHYRQAKALDGVARASR
;
A
#
# COMPACT_ATOMS: atom_id res chain seq x y z
N MET A 1 -6.61 24.12 -16.82
CA MET A 1 -6.63 22.78 -17.44
C MET A 1 -5.80 21.81 -16.60
N ILE A 2 -6.40 21.20 -15.57
CA ILE A 2 -5.72 20.32 -14.60
C ILE A 2 -6.49 19.00 -14.28
N PRO A 3 -7.80 18.80 -14.59
CA PRO A 3 -8.52 17.64 -14.04
C PRO A 3 -8.04 16.31 -14.64
N ALA A 4 -7.65 16.29 -15.92
CA ALA A 4 -7.22 15.06 -16.60
C ALA A 4 -5.98 14.41 -15.94
N ARG A 5 -4.99 15.23 -15.54
CA ARG A 5 -3.77 14.74 -14.88
C ARG A 5 -4.05 14.28 -13.46
N ALA A 6 -4.94 14.98 -12.75
CA ALA A 6 -5.38 14.59 -11.40
C ALA A 6 -6.17 13.26 -11.43
N LEU A 7 -7.05 13.09 -12.41
CA LEU A 7 -7.79 11.85 -12.67
C LEU A 7 -6.86 10.70 -13.00
N PHE A 8 -5.88 10.90 -13.89
CA PHE A 8 -4.92 9.87 -14.25
C PHE A 8 -4.10 9.40 -13.04
N VAL A 9 -3.64 10.33 -12.20
CA VAL A 9 -2.89 10.00 -10.97
C VAL A 9 -3.78 9.29 -9.95
N ALA A 10 -5.02 9.76 -9.76
CA ALA A 10 -5.97 9.10 -8.86
C ALA A 10 -6.29 7.68 -9.35
N PHE A 11 -6.51 7.51 -10.65
CA PHE A 11 -6.75 6.21 -11.26
C PHE A 11 -5.57 5.27 -11.08
N LEU A 12 -4.34 5.75 -11.34
CA LEU A 12 -3.12 4.96 -11.17
C LEU A 12 -2.88 4.58 -9.70
N SER A 13 -3.15 5.50 -8.78
CA SER A 13 -3.07 5.26 -7.33
C SER A 13 -4.09 4.21 -6.86
N THR A 14 -5.32 4.27 -7.35
CA THR A 14 -6.36 3.29 -7.03
C THR A 14 -6.00 1.93 -7.60
N LEU A 15 -5.54 1.87 -8.85
CA LEU A 15 -5.13 0.63 -9.50
C LEU A 15 -3.95 -0.03 -8.77
N LEU A 16 -2.95 0.76 -8.36
CA LEU A 16 -1.82 0.27 -7.58
C LEU A 16 -2.25 -0.24 -6.21
N SER A 17 -3.10 0.51 -5.50
CA SER A 17 -3.64 0.09 -4.20
C SER A 17 -4.44 -1.21 -4.33
N PHE A 18 -5.26 -1.33 -5.38
CA PHE A 18 -6.03 -2.54 -5.67
C PHE A 18 -5.10 -3.73 -5.94
N ALA A 19 -4.07 -3.56 -6.78
CA ALA A 19 -3.10 -4.61 -7.09
C ALA A 19 -2.35 -5.09 -5.84
N VAL A 20 -1.92 -4.15 -4.98
CA VAL A 20 -1.28 -4.45 -3.70
C VAL A 20 -2.22 -5.24 -2.78
N PHE A 21 -3.46 -4.79 -2.62
CA PHE A 21 -4.43 -5.45 -1.74
C PHE A 21 -4.78 -6.86 -2.24
N LEU A 22 -4.95 -7.01 -3.55
CA LEU A 22 -5.20 -8.29 -4.20
C LEU A 22 -4.04 -9.27 -4.00
N LEU A 23 -2.80 -8.81 -4.19
CA LEU A 23 -1.61 -9.62 -3.99
C LEU A 23 -1.52 -10.09 -2.53
N VAL A 24 -1.71 -9.16 -1.58
CA VAL A 24 -1.74 -9.45 -0.14
C VAL A 24 -2.81 -10.49 0.20
N ALA A 25 -4.03 -10.32 -0.32
CA ALA A 25 -5.12 -11.24 -0.09
C ALA A 25 -4.82 -12.64 -0.65
N LEU A 26 -4.30 -12.72 -1.87
CA LEU A 26 -3.93 -13.99 -2.52
C LEU A 26 -2.83 -14.71 -1.73
N VAL A 27 -1.76 -13.99 -1.36
CA VAL A 27 -0.66 -14.54 -0.56
C VAL A 27 -1.17 -15.04 0.79
N GLY A 28 -1.95 -14.22 1.50
CA GLY A 28 -2.56 -14.60 2.77
C GLY A 28 -3.44 -15.86 2.66
N MET A 29 -4.24 -15.96 1.61
CA MET A 29 -5.10 -17.12 1.36
C MET A 29 -4.29 -18.40 1.09
N VAL A 30 -3.23 -18.31 0.28
CA VAL A 30 -2.33 -19.45 0.01
C VAL A 30 -1.64 -19.91 1.28
N ILE A 31 -1.15 -18.99 2.11
CA ILE A 31 -0.49 -19.33 3.37
C ILE A 31 -1.48 -20.00 4.33
N LEU A 32 -2.68 -19.44 4.48
CA LEU A 32 -3.71 -20.01 5.35
C LEU A 32 -4.09 -21.44 4.92
N ALA A 33 -4.22 -21.69 3.62
CA ALA A 33 -4.49 -23.01 3.07
C ALA A 33 -3.33 -23.99 3.32
N ARG A 34 -2.09 -23.54 3.17
CA ARG A 34 -0.90 -24.36 3.46
C ARG A 34 -0.79 -24.71 4.94
N VAL A 35 -1.05 -23.76 5.83
CA VAL A 35 -1.00 -23.97 7.28
C VAL A 35 -2.08 -24.96 7.74
N HIS A 36 -3.31 -24.83 7.24
CA HIS A 36 -4.40 -25.76 7.58
C HIS A 36 -4.15 -27.19 7.06
N GLY A 37 -3.37 -27.36 5.99
CA GLY A 37 -3.09 -28.67 5.39
C GLY A 37 -1.91 -29.43 6.03
N THR A 38 -1.14 -28.82 6.93
CA THR A 38 0.04 -29.44 7.56
C THR A 38 -0.15 -29.66 9.06
N PRO A 39 0.31 -30.80 9.63
CA PRO A 39 0.23 -31.07 11.06
C PRO A 39 0.96 -29.99 11.88
N PRO A 40 0.48 -29.67 13.10
CA PRO A 40 0.86 -28.46 13.84
C PRO A 40 2.28 -28.55 14.40
N ASP A 41 3.27 -28.17 13.60
CA ASP A 41 4.62 -27.88 14.07
C ASP A 41 4.77 -26.37 14.33
N LEU A 42 4.76 -26.00 15.61
CA LEU A 42 4.79 -24.61 16.12
C LEU A 42 5.98 -23.80 15.58
N ARG A 43 7.09 -24.46 15.26
CA ARG A 43 8.32 -23.80 14.76
C ARG A 43 8.22 -23.44 13.28
N PHE A 44 7.46 -24.22 12.51
CA PHE A 44 7.12 -23.91 11.13
C PHE A 44 6.02 -22.84 11.07
N ALA A 45 4.99 -22.96 11.91
CA ALA A 45 3.87 -22.01 11.99
C ALA A 45 4.35 -20.57 12.26
N TYR A 46 5.27 -20.37 13.21
CA TYR A 46 5.77 -19.02 13.52
C TYR A 46 6.52 -18.39 12.34
N ARG A 47 7.35 -19.16 11.63
CA ARG A 47 8.15 -18.66 10.51
C ARG A 47 7.35 -18.51 9.21
N HIS A 48 6.33 -19.35 9.00
CA HIS A 48 5.43 -19.26 7.84
C HIS A 48 4.29 -18.27 8.02
N ILE A 49 3.96 -17.83 9.24
CA ILE A 49 2.88 -16.86 9.49
C ILE A 49 3.45 -15.48 9.80
N ALA A 50 4.49 -15.37 10.63
CA ALA A 50 5.05 -14.07 11.00
C ALA A 50 5.78 -13.40 9.83
N ALA A 51 6.50 -14.15 8.99
CA ALA A 51 7.21 -13.58 7.85
C ALA A 51 6.26 -12.98 6.79
N PRO A 52 5.18 -13.65 6.34
CA PRO A 52 4.24 -13.03 5.44
C PRO A 52 3.35 -12.00 6.12
N ALA A 53 2.99 -12.14 7.40
CA ALA A 53 2.30 -11.08 8.12
C ALA A 53 3.16 -9.79 8.16
N ALA A 54 4.46 -9.91 8.44
CA ALA A 54 5.40 -8.80 8.38
C ALA A 54 5.54 -8.24 6.95
N GLY A 55 5.55 -9.11 5.93
CA GLY A 55 5.55 -8.70 4.52
C GLY A 55 4.30 -7.89 4.14
N VAL A 56 3.11 -8.35 4.54
CA VAL A 56 1.85 -7.65 4.30
C VAL A 56 1.83 -6.29 4.99
N VAL A 57 2.21 -6.23 6.27
CA VAL A 57 2.30 -4.98 7.02
C VAL A 57 3.31 -4.04 6.36
N GLY A 58 4.48 -4.55 5.96
CA GLY A 58 5.49 -3.78 5.26
C GLY A 58 4.98 -3.16 3.96
N VAL A 59 4.27 -3.93 3.13
CA VAL A 59 3.71 -3.43 1.87
C VAL A 59 2.62 -2.37 2.10
N ILE A 60 1.75 -2.57 3.09
CA ILE A 60 0.71 -1.58 3.46
C ILE A 60 1.36 -0.27 3.94
N VAL A 61 2.32 -0.35 4.86
CA VAL A 61 3.02 0.81 5.40
C VAL A 61 3.80 1.53 4.31
N LEU A 62 4.49 0.80 3.43
CA LEU A 62 5.23 1.37 2.30
C LEU A 62 4.29 2.11 1.35
N GLY A 63 3.15 1.50 1.00
CA GLY A 63 2.13 2.11 0.14
C GLY A 63 1.53 3.39 0.75
N LEU A 64 1.21 3.35 2.05
CA LEU A 64 0.72 4.51 2.79
C LEU A 64 1.77 5.62 2.86
N SER A 65 3.02 5.27 3.14
CA SER A 65 4.12 6.23 3.23
C SER A 65 4.38 6.92 1.88
N LEU A 66 4.41 6.13 0.79
CA LEU A 66 4.56 6.66 -0.58
C LEU A 66 3.39 7.57 -0.96
N GLY A 67 2.15 7.16 -0.65
CA GLY A 67 0.96 7.96 -0.90
C GLY A 67 0.93 9.27 -0.12
N MET A 68 1.33 9.22 1.16
CA MET A 68 1.47 10.42 2.01
C MET A 68 2.53 11.36 1.47
N GLU A 69 3.66 10.83 1.03
CA GLU A 69 4.77 11.62 0.52
C GLU A 69 4.39 12.33 -0.79
N ILE A 70 3.77 11.62 -1.73
CA ILE A 70 3.21 12.22 -2.95
C ILE A 70 2.18 13.31 -2.62
N ARG A 71 1.32 13.07 -1.61
CA ARG A 71 0.34 14.07 -1.14
C ARG A 71 1.05 15.27 -0.53
N HIS A 72 2.06 15.08 0.31
CA HIS A 72 2.82 16.15 0.95
C HIS A 72 3.54 17.03 -0.07
N TYR A 73 4.21 16.43 -1.06
CA TYR A 73 4.84 17.19 -2.15
C TYR A 73 3.83 18.04 -2.94
N ARG A 74 2.61 17.54 -3.12
CA ARG A 74 1.54 18.30 -3.79
C ARG A 74 0.94 19.38 -2.91
N GLN A 75 0.77 19.09 -1.61
CA GLN A 75 0.19 20.02 -0.65
C GLN A 75 1.14 21.19 -0.36
N ALA A 76 2.45 20.93 -0.27
CA ALA A 76 3.49 21.95 -0.17
C ALA A 76 3.51 22.87 -1.41
N LYS A 77 3.43 22.32 -2.62
CA LYS A 77 3.33 23.13 -3.85
C LYS A 77 2.05 23.96 -3.94
N ALA A 78 0.93 23.45 -3.44
CA ALA A 78 -0.32 24.20 -3.39
C ALA A 78 -0.22 25.38 -2.40
N LEU A 79 0.43 25.18 -1.26
CA LEU A 79 0.63 26.21 -0.24
C LEU A 79 1.56 27.33 -0.74
N ASP A 80 2.65 26.98 -1.44
CA ASP A 80 3.54 27.95 -2.11
C ASP A 80 2.82 28.78 -3.18
N GLY A 81 1.87 28.18 -3.90
CA GLY A 81 1.05 28.89 -4.88
C GLY A 81 0.14 29.94 -4.25
N VAL A 82 -0.47 29.61 -3.10
CA VAL A 82 -1.31 30.54 -2.33
C VAL A 82 -0.47 31.67 -1.72
N ALA A 83 0.71 31.35 -1.18
CA ALA A 83 1.62 32.35 -0.60
C ALA A 83 2.10 33.38 -1.64
N ARG A 84 2.32 32.96 -2.90
CA ARG A 84 2.69 33.88 -3.99
C ARG A 84 1.53 34.69 -4.55
N ALA A 85 0.30 34.18 -4.51
CA ALA A 85 -0.88 34.89 -4.97
C ALA A 85 -1.42 35.91 -3.95
N SER A 86 -0.99 35.80 -2.68
CA SER A 86 -1.36 36.71 -1.59
C SER A 86 -0.38 37.88 -1.40
N ARG A 87 0.60 38.04 -2.30
CA ARG A 87 1.59 39.13 -2.30
C ARG A 87 1.40 39.99 -3.55
#